data_AF-A0A929YC46-F1
#
_entry.id   AF-A0A929YC46-F1
#
_cell.length_a   1.000
_cell.length_b   1.000
_cell.length_c   1.000
_cell.angle_alpha   90.00
_cell.angle_beta   90.00
_cell.angle_gamma   90.00
#
_symmetry.space_group_name_H-M   'P 1'
#
loop_
_entity.id
_entity.type
_entity.pdbx_description
1 polymer ?
#
loop_
_entity_poly.entity_id
_entity_poly.type
_entity_poly.pdbx_seq_one_letter_code
_entity_poly.pdbx_strand_id
1 'polypeptide(L)'
;MNLNSSTLDENRKRKLEKESSVSNDFSSENYDCIVIGSGHAGCEAALCCARLGFETLLFTLSTDQIAFMPCNPHIGGSSKGHLVREIDALGGEMGRNIDKTFLQSKMLNQSKGPAVHSLRAQADKSAYSLSMKHVLESQTHLYLKQGEVVQILWDDLNSSDASDLVNQGYSKKIKGVVSYSGITYCSKTVILCTGTYLQSRCLCGEAITYTGPNGMQPSNLLSASLREAGIGLRRFKTGTPARMSSDSIDFSKMEEQCGDVPVTPFSFSTDPASVQKEQVKCYLTYTNEKTHEIIRNNIHRSPIYSGVIEGVGPRYCPSIEDKVVKFPDRERHQVFIEPEGLYTNEMYVDGMSSSLPEDVQQEMYKT
;
A
#
# COMPACT_ATOMS: atom_id res chain seq x y z
N MET A 1 -29.78 -53.59 12.87
CA MET A 1 -28.95 -53.02 13.94
C MET A 1 -28.71 -51.55 13.61
N ASN A 2 -29.56 -50.68 14.16
CA ASN A 2 -29.45 -49.23 13.97
C ASN A 2 -28.43 -48.70 14.97
N LEU A 3 -27.23 -48.38 14.50
CA LEU A 3 -26.27 -47.57 15.26
C LEU A 3 -26.61 -46.09 15.00
N ASN A 4 -27.05 -45.41 16.06
CA ASN A 4 -27.49 -44.03 16.05
C ASN A 4 -26.43 -43.07 15.48
N SER A 5 -26.85 -42.26 14.52
CA SER A 5 -26.06 -41.15 13.94
C SER A 5 -25.71 -40.06 14.95
N SER A 6 -26.45 -39.98 16.07
CA SER A 6 -26.18 -39.01 17.16
C SER A 6 -24.87 -39.28 17.91
N THR A 7 -24.49 -40.55 18.07
CA THR A 7 -23.26 -40.96 18.79
C THR A 7 -21.97 -40.69 18.02
N LEU A 8 -22.03 -40.61 16.68
CA LEU A 8 -20.88 -40.27 15.85
C LEU A 8 -20.59 -38.76 15.87
N ASP A 9 -21.63 -37.93 15.96
CA ASP A 9 -21.49 -36.47 16.04
C ASP A 9 -21.03 -35.98 17.42
N GLU A 10 -21.48 -36.62 18.49
CA GLU A 10 -20.97 -36.32 19.85
C GLU A 10 -19.51 -36.71 20.02
N ASN A 11 -19.07 -37.82 19.41
CA ASN A 11 -17.66 -38.21 19.43
C ASN A 11 -16.78 -37.29 18.58
N ARG A 12 -17.33 -36.68 17.51
CA ARG A 12 -16.64 -35.65 16.70
C ARG A 12 -16.53 -34.33 17.47
N LYS A 13 -17.59 -33.89 18.14
CA LYS A 13 -17.57 -32.72 19.05
C LYS A 13 -16.60 -32.91 20.21
N ARG A 14 -16.61 -34.07 20.87
CA ARG A 14 -15.65 -34.39 21.94
C ARG A 14 -14.21 -34.48 21.46
N LYS A 15 -13.97 -34.85 20.20
CA LYS A 15 -12.63 -34.86 19.60
C LYS A 15 -12.13 -33.45 19.28
N LEU A 16 -13.01 -32.57 18.79
CA LEU A 16 -12.74 -31.13 18.61
C LEU A 16 -12.53 -30.42 19.97
N GLU A 17 -13.31 -30.76 20.99
CA GLU A 17 -13.13 -30.23 22.35
C GLU A 17 -11.85 -30.77 23.02
N LYS A 18 -11.46 -32.03 22.79
CA LYS A 18 -10.17 -32.58 23.28
C LYS A 18 -8.95 -32.06 22.51
N GLU A 19 -9.08 -31.68 21.24
CA GLU A 19 -8.01 -31.03 20.49
C GLU A 19 -7.84 -29.55 20.88
N SER A 20 -8.85 -28.95 21.54
CA SER A 20 -8.76 -27.61 22.15
C SER A 20 -8.07 -27.56 23.53
N SER A 21 -7.67 -28.71 24.09
CA SER A 21 -6.97 -28.77 25.39
C SER A 21 -5.46 -28.95 25.27
N VAL A 22 -4.86 -28.56 24.15
CA VAL A 22 -3.41 -28.34 24.11
C VAL A 22 -3.12 -27.14 25.00
N SER A 23 -2.41 -27.38 26.09
CA SER A 23 -1.90 -26.36 27.00
C SER A 23 -1.27 -25.21 26.21
N ASN A 24 -1.94 -24.04 26.20
CA ASN A 24 -1.47 -22.78 25.60
C ASN A 24 -0.30 -22.18 26.39
N ASP A 25 0.73 -22.96 26.65
CA ASP A 25 1.98 -22.48 27.26
C ASP A 25 3.02 -22.22 26.16
N PHE A 26 2.58 -21.58 25.08
CA PHE A 26 3.46 -21.03 24.06
C PHE A 26 4.00 -19.71 24.57
N SER A 27 5.33 -19.58 24.66
CA SER A 27 6.06 -18.41 25.13
C SER A 27 5.42 -17.10 24.67
N SER A 28 4.72 -16.40 25.57
CA SER A 28 4.13 -15.10 25.27
C SER A 28 5.26 -14.07 25.17
N GLU A 29 5.54 -13.60 23.96
CA GLU A 29 6.46 -12.47 23.76
C GLU A 29 5.68 -11.17 24.02
N ASN A 30 6.22 -10.33 24.90
CA ASN A 30 5.60 -9.05 25.29
C ASN A 30 6.27 -7.89 24.56
N TYR A 31 5.47 -7.03 23.95
CA TYR A 31 5.92 -5.81 23.28
C TYR A 31 5.04 -4.63 23.69
N ASP A 32 5.61 -3.44 23.78
CA ASP A 32 4.86 -2.22 24.09
C ASP A 32 3.89 -1.88 22.95
N CYS A 33 4.36 -2.05 21.70
CA CYS A 33 3.61 -1.78 20.48
C CYS A 33 3.80 -2.92 19.46
N ILE A 34 2.71 -3.30 18.78
CA ILE A 34 2.74 -4.19 17.62
C ILE A 34 2.22 -3.45 16.40
N VAL A 35 2.99 -3.43 15.32
CA VAL A 35 2.59 -2.85 14.03
C VAL A 35 2.40 -3.96 13.01
N ILE A 36 1.25 -3.99 12.33
CA ILE A 36 0.89 -5.04 11.37
C ILE A 36 0.95 -4.48 9.95
N GLY A 37 1.97 -4.92 9.22
CA GLY A 37 2.21 -4.57 7.82
C GLY A 37 3.31 -3.53 7.69
N SER A 38 4.34 -3.86 6.91
CA SER A 38 5.50 -2.98 6.65
C SER A 38 5.34 -2.12 5.39
N GLY A 39 4.12 -1.63 5.11
CA GLY A 39 3.91 -0.62 4.07
C GLY A 39 4.40 0.76 4.55
N HIS A 40 4.21 1.80 3.73
CA HIS A 40 4.63 3.17 4.07
C HIS A 40 4.15 3.64 5.46
N ALA A 41 2.87 3.42 5.79
CA ALA A 41 2.31 3.78 7.09
C ALA A 41 2.92 2.97 8.25
N GLY A 42 3.15 1.67 8.03
CA GLY A 42 3.70 0.80 9.06
C GLY A 42 5.17 1.08 9.34
N CYS A 43 5.95 1.46 8.33
CA CYS A 43 7.33 1.88 8.51
C CYS A 43 7.42 3.12 9.42
N GLU A 44 6.64 4.16 9.12
CA GLU A 44 6.61 5.38 9.96
C GLU A 44 6.06 5.12 11.35
N ALA A 45 4.99 4.31 11.49
CA ALA A 45 4.43 3.96 12.79
C ALA A 45 5.43 3.19 13.65
N ALA A 46 6.10 2.19 13.09
CA ALA A 46 7.08 1.38 13.79
C ALA A 46 8.32 2.19 14.19
N LEU A 47 8.85 3.01 13.28
CA LEU A 47 9.96 3.92 13.58
C LEU A 47 9.59 4.94 14.65
N CYS A 48 8.38 5.51 14.60
CA CYS A 48 7.90 6.45 15.61
C CYS A 48 7.86 5.79 17.00
N CYS A 49 7.22 4.64 17.15
CA CYS A 49 7.16 3.93 18.43
C CYS A 49 8.56 3.57 18.95
N ALA A 50 9.43 3.01 18.11
CA ALA A 50 10.77 2.61 18.50
C ALA A 50 11.66 3.80 18.87
N ARG A 51 11.57 4.93 18.14
CA ARG A 51 12.32 6.17 18.43
C ARG A 51 11.87 6.86 19.71
N LEU A 52 10.63 6.63 20.14
CA LEU A 52 10.12 7.05 21.46
C LEU A 52 10.55 6.11 22.59
N GLY A 53 11.26 5.01 22.29
CA GLY A 53 11.80 4.07 23.27
C GLY A 53 10.88 2.90 23.62
N PHE A 54 9.81 2.66 22.85
CA PHE A 54 8.91 1.53 23.05
C PHE A 54 9.43 0.28 22.33
N GLU A 55 9.44 -0.86 23.02
CA GLU A 55 9.79 -2.14 22.41
C GLU A 55 8.71 -2.53 21.38
N THR A 56 9.05 -2.39 20.11
CA THR A 56 8.10 -2.42 19.00
C THR A 56 8.35 -3.62 18.10
N LEU A 57 7.30 -4.40 17.86
CA LEU A 57 7.32 -5.52 16.90
C LEU A 57 6.59 -5.13 15.61
N LEU A 58 7.29 -5.16 14.48
CA LEU A 58 6.73 -4.93 13.15
C LEU A 58 6.57 -6.25 12.39
N PHE A 59 5.33 -6.64 12.13
CA PHE A 59 4.99 -7.79 11.29
C PHE A 59 4.98 -7.42 9.81
N THR A 60 5.49 -8.33 8.99
CA THR A 60 5.38 -8.26 7.54
C THR A 60 5.19 -9.63 6.91
N LEU A 61 4.47 -9.69 5.78
CA LEU A 61 4.36 -10.91 4.99
C LEU A 61 5.67 -11.25 4.27
N SER A 62 6.46 -10.23 3.91
CA SER A 62 7.73 -10.39 3.21
C SER A 62 8.66 -9.22 3.55
N THR A 63 9.84 -9.54 4.08
CA THR A 63 10.89 -8.55 4.36
C THR A 63 11.45 -7.91 3.08
N ASP A 64 11.25 -8.51 1.92
CA ASP A 64 11.68 -7.95 0.63
C ASP A 64 10.67 -6.95 0.05
N GLN A 65 9.49 -6.81 0.68
CA GLN A 65 8.43 -5.87 0.27
C GLN A 65 8.18 -4.76 1.29
N ILE A 66 9.17 -4.48 2.14
CA ILE A 66 9.15 -3.34 3.05
C ILE A 66 9.05 -2.05 2.24
N ALA A 67 8.08 -1.19 2.59
CA ALA A 67 7.81 0.07 1.90
C ALA A 67 7.74 -0.05 0.36
N PHE A 68 7.27 -1.21 -0.13
CA PHE A 68 7.09 -1.43 -1.55
C PHE A 68 6.14 -0.39 -2.16
N MET A 69 6.45 0.10 -3.36
CA MET A 69 5.65 1.06 -4.13
C MET A 69 4.82 0.34 -5.22
N PRO A 70 3.62 -0.19 -4.90
CA PRO A 70 2.81 -0.96 -5.85
C PRO A 70 2.20 -0.12 -6.99
N CYS A 71 2.24 1.20 -6.86
CA CYS A 71 1.64 2.14 -7.80
C CYS A 71 2.74 2.92 -8.52
N ASN A 72 2.66 4.24 -8.49
CA ASN A 72 3.58 5.18 -9.10
C ASN A 72 4.99 5.12 -8.46
N PRO A 73 6.07 5.28 -9.25
CA PRO A 73 7.45 5.35 -8.76
C PRO A 73 7.81 6.73 -8.20
N HIS A 74 6.92 7.45 -7.51
CA HIS A 74 7.27 8.78 -6.96
C HIS A 74 6.70 9.08 -5.58
N ILE A 75 7.44 9.92 -4.86
CA ILE A 75 7.06 10.53 -3.58
C ILE A 75 6.81 12.03 -3.81
N GLY A 76 5.82 12.58 -3.10
CA GLY A 76 5.40 13.96 -3.28
C GLY A 76 4.41 14.16 -4.45
N GLY A 77 4.40 15.37 -5.02
CA GLY A 77 3.35 15.86 -5.91
C GLY A 77 2.49 16.95 -5.25
N SER A 78 1.59 17.59 -5.99
CA SER A 78 0.98 18.89 -5.62
C SER A 78 0.54 19.07 -4.16
N SER A 79 -0.09 18.06 -3.56
CA SER A 79 -0.44 18.08 -2.12
C SER A 79 0.46 17.17 -1.27
N LYS A 80 0.89 16.04 -1.84
CA LYS A 80 1.69 15.03 -1.13
C LYS A 80 3.06 15.55 -0.74
N GLY A 81 3.66 16.47 -1.50
CA GLY A 81 4.98 17.01 -1.21
C GLY A 81 5.03 17.75 0.13
N HIS A 82 3.96 18.47 0.47
CA HIS A 82 3.81 19.12 1.77
C HIS A 82 3.77 18.09 2.90
N LEU A 83 2.94 17.05 2.77
CA LEU A 83 2.83 15.99 3.78
C LEU A 83 4.16 15.26 4.02
N VAL A 84 4.96 15.03 2.97
CA VAL A 84 6.28 14.41 3.14
C VAL A 84 7.21 15.30 3.96
N ARG A 85 7.18 16.62 3.72
CA ARG A 85 7.98 17.57 4.51
C ARG A 85 7.48 17.69 5.95
N GLU A 86 6.17 17.60 6.18
CA GLU A 86 5.59 17.56 7.53
C GLU A 86 6.00 16.28 8.27
N ILE A 87 5.97 15.12 7.62
CA ILE A 87 6.48 13.85 8.17
C ILE A 87 7.95 14.00 8.57
N ASP A 88 8.78 14.57 7.69
CA ASP A 88 10.19 14.80 7.98
C ASP A 88 10.40 15.76 9.17
N ALA A 89 9.64 16.85 9.23
CA ALA A 89 9.70 17.81 10.34
C ALA A 89 9.32 17.17 11.70
N LEU A 90 8.44 16.16 11.69
CA LEU A 90 8.06 15.37 12.87
C LEU A 90 9.07 14.26 13.19
N GLY A 91 10.15 14.11 12.41
CA GLY A 91 11.18 13.09 12.62
C GLY A 91 10.87 11.74 11.96
N GLY A 92 9.97 11.69 10.99
CA GLY A 92 9.74 10.53 10.13
C GLY A 92 10.87 10.29 9.13
N GLU A 93 10.80 9.17 8.39
CA GLU A 93 11.90 8.73 7.52
C GLU A 93 11.64 8.96 6.03
N MET A 94 10.39 9.12 5.61
CA MET A 94 9.99 9.20 4.19
C MET A 94 10.79 10.23 3.39
N GLY A 95 11.02 11.43 3.94
CA GLY A 95 11.79 12.50 3.31
C GLY A 95 13.27 12.16 3.15
N ARG A 96 13.90 11.62 4.20
CA ARG A 96 15.30 11.16 4.15
C ARG A 96 15.48 9.98 3.19
N ASN A 97 14.52 9.05 3.17
CA ASN A 97 14.61 7.87 2.33
C ASN A 97 14.49 8.21 0.84
N ILE A 98 13.60 9.13 0.46
CA ILE A 98 13.51 9.57 -0.93
C ILE A 98 14.75 10.35 -1.37
N ASP A 99 15.32 11.20 -0.51
CA ASP A 99 16.53 11.95 -0.85
C ASP A 99 17.74 11.04 -1.15
N LYS A 100 17.81 9.85 -0.53
CA LYS A 100 18.84 8.83 -0.82
C LYS A 100 18.61 8.12 -2.16
N THR A 101 17.35 7.97 -2.58
CA THR A 101 16.94 6.97 -3.58
C THR A 101 16.23 7.55 -4.80
N PHE A 102 16.08 8.88 -4.88
CA PHE A 102 15.42 9.51 -6.01
C PHE A 102 16.20 9.34 -7.32
N LEU A 103 15.48 9.29 -8.44
CA LEU A 103 16.02 9.32 -9.79
C LEU A 103 15.93 10.71 -10.41
N GLN A 104 14.90 11.46 -10.05
CA GLN A 104 14.62 12.82 -10.51
C GLN A 104 13.84 13.57 -9.41
N SER A 105 14.11 14.85 -9.20
CA SER A 105 13.38 15.73 -8.28
C SER A 105 12.96 17.01 -9.00
N LYS A 106 11.74 17.49 -8.72
CA LYS A 106 11.17 18.69 -9.34
C LYS A 106 10.24 19.41 -8.36
N MET A 107 10.30 20.73 -8.36
CA MET A 107 9.33 21.58 -7.71
C MET A 107 8.17 21.87 -8.66
N LEU A 108 6.97 21.45 -8.26
CA LEU A 108 5.75 21.73 -9.03
C LEU A 108 5.23 23.13 -8.74
N ASN A 109 4.50 23.70 -9.71
CA ASN A 109 3.84 25.01 -9.62
C ASN A 109 4.79 26.20 -9.38
N GLN A 110 6.05 26.13 -9.80
CA GLN A 110 7.02 27.24 -9.65
C GLN A 110 6.56 28.57 -10.30
N SER A 111 5.73 28.52 -11.34
CA SER A 111 5.15 29.71 -11.97
C SER A 111 4.10 30.42 -11.11
N LYS A 112 3.68 29.81 -10.00
CA LYS A 112 2.72 30.36 -9.03
C LYS A 112 3.45 30.73 -7.73
N GLY A 113 2.71 31.32 -6.78
CA GLY A 113 3.29 31.72 -5.49
C GLY A 113 3.81 30.55 -4.65
N PRO A 114 4.75 30.79 -3.71
CA PRO A 114 5.38 29.74 -2.89
C PRO A 114 4.41 28.85 -2.10
N ALA A 115 3.23 29.37 -1.74
CA ALA A 115 2.22 28.63 -0.99
C ALA A 115 1.66 27.40 -1.74
N VAL A 116 1.86 27.29 -3.05
CA VAL A 116 1.42 26.14 -3.86
C VAL A 116 2.58 25.35 -4.46
N HIS A 117 3.82 25.71 -4.12
CA HIS A 117 5.02 24.97 -4.51
C HIS A 117 5.01 23.61 -3.81
N SER A 118 5.28 22.54 -4.54
CA SER A 118 5.31 21.21 -3.93
C SER A 118 6.35 20.32 -4.59
N LEU A 119 7.21 19.73 -3.78
CA LEU A 119 8.23 18.81 -4.27
C LEU A 119 7.61 17.51 -4.75
N ARG A 120 8.22 16.96 -5.79
CA ARG A 120 7.94 15.63 -6.33
C ARG A 120 9.26 15.00 -6.74
N ALA A 121 9.53 13.79 -6.25
CA ALA A 121 10.69 13.02 -6.67
C ALA A 121 10.29 11.65 -7.19
N GLN A 122 10.76 11.32 -8.40
CA GLN A 122 10.81 9.94 -8.86
C GLN A 122 11.77 9.15 -7.99
N ALA A 123 11.37 7.96 -7.59
CA ALA A 123 12.10 7.04 -6.74
C ALA A 123 12.57 5.86 -7.57
N ASP A 124 13.79 5.39 -7.30
CA ASP A 124 14.14 4.01 -7.63
C ASP A 124 13.39 3.11 -6.64
N LYS A 125 12.39 2.36 -7.11
CA LYS A 125 11.52 1.58 -6.22
C LYS A 125 12.28 0.53 -5.42
N SER A 126 13.22 -0.15 -6.07
CA SER A 126 14.03 -1.19 -5.45
C SER A 126 14.96 -0.59 -4.40
N ALA A 127 15.65 0.50 -4.75
CA ALA A 127 16.52 1.19 -3.80
C ALA A 127 15.74 1.80 -2.64
N TYR A 128 14.55 2.37 -2.87
CA TYR A 128 13.71 2.93 -1.81
C TYR A 128 13.29 1.86 -0.79
N SER A 129 12.81 0.71 -1.27
CA SER A 129 12.45 -0.46 -0.44
C SER A 129 13.66 -0.94 0.37
N LEU A 130 14.80 -1.16 -0.31
CA LEU A 130 16.03 -1.64 0.32
C LEU A 130 16.58 -0.67 1.38
N SER A 131 16.58 0.63 1.07
CA SER A 131 17.02 1.68 2.00
C SER A 131 16.11 1.73 3.23
N MET A 132 14.78 1.63 3.06
CA MET A 132 13.86 1.59 4.20
C MET A 132 14.03 0.32 5.04
N LYS A 133 14.23 -0.84 4.40
CA LYS A 133 14.55 -2.09 5.09
C LYS A 133 15.78 -1.93 5.99
N HIS A 134 16.86 -1.37 5.45
CA HIS A 134 18.08 -1.13 6.23
C HIS A 134 17.84 -0.18 7.41
N VAL A 135 17.03 0.87 7.23
CA VAL A 135 16.67 1.77 8.34
C VAL A 135 15.90 1.04 9.43
N LEU A 136 14.91 0.21 9.08
CA LEU A 136 14.15 -0.55 10.06
C LEU A 136 15.01 -1.59 10.79
N GLU A 137 15.86 -2.32 10.06
CA GLU A 137 16.77 -3.33 10.63
C GLU A 137 17.82 -2.72 11.57
N SER A 138 18.17 -1.45 11.37
CA SER A 138 19.17 -0.72 12.17
C SER A 138 18.56 0.07 13.33
N GLN A 139 17.23 0.16 13.43
CA GLN A 139 16.56 0.95 14.46
C GLN A 139 16.54 0.21 15.80
N THR A 140 17.09 0.82 16.83
CA THR A 140 16.99 0.31 18.21
C THR A 140 15.55 0.28 18.69
N HIS A 141 15.20 -0.70 19.54
CA HIS A 141 13.83 -0.98 20.02
C HIS A 141 12.83 -1.44 18.95
N LEU A 142 13.30 -1.75 17.74
CA LEU A 142 12.45 -2.26 16.66
C LEU A 142 12.85 -3.68 16.28
N TYR A 143 11.87 -4.59 16.28
CA TYR A 143 12.04 -5.97 15.87
C TYR A 143 11.20 -6.26 14.64
N LEU A 144 11.83 -6.82 13.61
CA LEU A 144 11.15 -7.24 12.38
C LEU A 144 10.78 -8.73 12.47
N LYS A 145 9.52 -9.04 12.18
CA LYS A 145 9.03 -10.42 12.12
C LYS A 145 8.33 -10.67 10.79
N GLN A 146 8.90 -11.59 10.00
CA GLN A 146 8.20 -12.12 8.85
C GLN A 146 7.15 -13.15 9.32
N GLY A 147 5.89 -12.87 9.05
CA GLY A 147 4.76 -13.71 9.43
C GLY A 147 3.42 -13.01 9.20
N GLU A 148 2.39 -13.80 8.95
CA GLU A 148 1.02 -13.29 8.90
C GLU A 148 0.44 -13.22 10.31
N VAL A 149 -0.19 -12.10 10.65
CA VAL A 149 -1.06 -11.98 11.82
C VAL A 149 -2.48 -12.32 11.39
N VAL A 150 -3.11 -13.26 12.10
CA VAL A 150 -4.42 -13.82 11.72
C VAL A 150 -5.53 -13.43 12.67
N GLN A 151 -5.20 -12.99 13.89
CA GLN A 151 -6.18 -12.66 14.91
C GLN A 151 -5.68 -11.53 15.80
N ILE A 152 -6.59 -10.62 16.18
CA ILE A 152 -6.39 -9.69 17.30
C ILE A 152 -7.05 -10.25 18.56
N LEU A 153 -6.44 -10.00 19.71
CA LEU A 153 -6.93 -10.43 21.03
C LEU A 153 -7.42 -9.21 21.81
N TRP A 154 -8.55 -9.33 22.47
CA TRP A 154 -9.11 -8.27 23.32
C TRP A 154 -9.76 -8.85 24.57
N ASP A 155 -9.84 -8.03 25.60
CA ASP A 155 -10.68 -8.25 26.77
C ASP A 155 -11.93 -7.34 26.64
N ASP A 156 -13.10 -7.87 26.99
CA ASP A 156 -14.32 -7.05 27.09
C ASP A 156 -14.21 -6.12 28.30
N LEU A 157 -14.55 -4.85 28.11
CA LEU A 157 -14.63 -3.86 29.18
C LEU A 157 -16.05 -3.80 29.72
N ASN A 158 -16.19 -3.98 31.02
CA ASN A 158 -17.48 -3.90 31.70
C ASN A 158 -17.68 -2.52 32.33
N SER A 159 -18.92 -2.13 32.58
CA SER A 159 -19.25 -0.87 33.26
C SER A 159 -18.70 -0.79 34.70
N SER A 160 -18.33 -1.92 35.29
CA SER A 160 -17.63 -1.99 36.58
C SER A 160 -16.14 -1.67 36.48
N ASP A 161 -15.56 -1.72 35.28
CA ASP A 161 -14.17 -1.36 35.07
C ASP A 161 -14.07 0.16 35.08
N ALA A 162 -13.62 0.73 36.20
CA ALA A 162 -13.39 2.16 36.39
C ALA A 162 -12.18 2.66 35.56
N SER A 163 -12.16 2.35 34.27
CA SER A 163 -11.12 2.74 33.34
C SER A 163 -11.56 3.93 32.50
N ASP A 164 -10.62 4.81 32.17
CA ASP A 164 -10.86 5.95 31.28
C ASP A 164 -11.42 5.54 29.91
N LEU A 165 -11.14 4.30 29.48
CA LEU A 165 -11.65 3.74 28.23
C LEU A 165 -13.17 3.54 28.26
N VAL A 166 -13.72 3.04 29.37
CA VAL A 166 -15.17 2.88 29.53
C VAL A 166 -15.86 4.24 29.53
N ASN A 167 -15.27 5.23 30.23
CA ASN A 167 -15.79 6.60 30.25
C ASN A 167 -15.76 7.27 28.86
N GLN A 168 -14.84 6.87 27.98
CA GLN A 168 -14.77 7.32 26.59
C GLN A 168 -15.69 6.51 25.64
N GLY A 169 -16.45 5.54 26.17
CA GLY A 169 -17.42 4.74 25.41
C GLY A 169 -16.82 3.52 24.70
N TYR A 170 -15.60 3.10 25.04
CA TYR A 170 -15.01 1.88 24.51
C TYR A 170 -15.53 0.65 25.27
N SER A 171 -15.86 -0.41 24.53
CA SER A 171 -16.35 -1.68 25.07
C SER A 171 -15.31 -2.80 25.10
N LYS A 172 -14.14 -2.59 24.48
CA LYS A 172 -13.10 -3.61 24.33
C LYS A 172 -11.71 -2.99 24.50
N LYS A 173 -10.78 -3.77 25.06
CA LYS A 173 -9.37 -3.39 25.23
C LYS A 173 -8.46 -4.41 24.55
N ILE A 174 -7.57 -3.94 23.69
CA ILE A 174 -6.61 -4.79 22.99
C ILE A 174 -5.61 -5.44 23.97
N LYS A 175 -5.27 -6.70 23.73
CA LYS A 175 -4.34 -7.50 24.54
C LYS A 175 -3.14 -8.02 23.75
N GLY A 176 -3.25 -8.07 22.43
CA GLY A 176 -2.20 -8.61 21.58
C GLY A 176 -2.74 -9.18 20.29
N VAL A 177 -1.94 -10.03 19.65
CA VAL A 177 -2.28 -10.67 18.38
C VAL A 177 -1.77 -12.10 18.31
N VAL A 178 -2.32 -12.88 17.38
CA VAL A 178 -1.89 -14.26 17.10
C VAL A 178 -1.36 -14.35 15.68
N SER A 179 -0.17 -14.93 15.52
CA SER A 179 0.39 -15.23 14.20
C SER A 179 -0.28 -16.46 13.58
N TYR A 180 -0.13 -16.64 12.27
CA TYR A 180 -0.62 -17.82 11.56
C TYR A 180 -0.08 -19.13 12.14
N SER A 181 1.12 -19.13 12.73
CA SER A 181 1.70 -20.29 13.40
C SER A 181 1.11 -20.59 14.78
N GLY A 182 0.14 -19.80 15.25
CA GLY A 182 -0.51 -19.96 16.56
C GLY A 182 0.24 -19.30 17.73
N ILE A 183 1.31 -18.54 17.48
CA ILE A 183 2.06 -17.87 18.55
C ILE A 183 1.33 -16.60 18.96
N THR A 184 1.19 -16.39 20.26
CA THR A 184 0.57 -15.19 20.83
C THR A 184 1.64 -14.15 21.18
N TYR A 185 1.42 -12.93 20.69
CA TYR A 185 2.22 -11.75 20.97
C TYR A 185 1.39 -10.76 21.77
N CYS A 186 1.78 -10.51 23.01
CA CYS A 186 1.04 -9.65 23.93
C CYS A 186 1.47 -8.20 23.74
N SER A 187 0.50 -7.29 23.65
CA SER A 187 0.77 -5.85 23.58
C SER A 187 -0.44 -5.03 24.00
N LYS A 188 -0.16 -3.86 24.58
CA LYS A 188 -1.18 -2.88 24.96
C LYS A 188 -1.63 -2.02 23.77
N THR A 189 -0.88 -2.04 22.67
CA THR A 189 -1.12 -1.20 21.49
C THR A 189 -0.89 -2.01 20.22
N VAL A 190 -1.88 -2.04 19.33
CA VAL A 190 -1.76 -2.67 18.01
C VAL A 190 -2.12 -1.65 16.93
N ILE A 191 -1.22 -1.43 15.98
CA ILE A 191 -1.39 -0.51 14.86
C ILE A 191 -1.58 -1.34 13.57
N LEU A 192 -2.74 -1.18 12.93
CA LEU A 192 -3.08 -1.91 11.71
C LEU A 192 -2.69 -1.11 10.47
N CYS A 193 -1.68 -1.58 9.73
CA CYS A 193 -1.16 -0.99 8.50
C CYS A 193 -1.22 -2.00 7.34
N THR A 194 -2.34 -2.72 7.21
CA THR A 194 -2.50 -3.89 6.32
C THR A 194 -2.53 -3.58 4.82
N GLY A 195 -2.46 -2.30 4.42
CA GLY A 195 -2.46 -1.88 3.03
C GLY A 195 -3.61 -2.47 2.22
N THR A 196 -3.30 -2.92 1.00
CA THR A 196 -4.27 -3.53 0.08
C THR A 196 -4.26 -5.06 0.12
N TYR A 197 -3.96 -5.67 1.28
CA TYR A 197 -3.84 -7.14 1.43
C TYR A 197 -5.05 -7.80 2.11
N LEU A 198 -5.86 -7.07 2.89
CA LEU A 198 -7.05 -7.64 3.55
C LEU A 198 -8.12 -8.03 2.53
N GLN A 199 -8.44 -9.33 2.44
CA GLN A 199 -9.42 -9.90 1.50
C GLN A 199 -9.29 -9.31 0.07
N SER A 200 -8.04 -9.15 -0.36
CA SER A 200 -7.70 -8.45 -1.59
C SER A 200 -8.04 -9.28 -2.83
N ARG A 201 -8.32 -8.56 -3.92
CA ARG A 201 -8.62 -9.13 -5.24
C ARG A 201 -8.02 -8.22 -6.30
N CYS A 202 -7.36 -8.80 -7.30
CA CYS A 202 -6.90 -8.10 -8.49
C CYS A 202 -7.90 -8.35 -9.63
N LEU A 203 -8.17 -7.30 -10.40
CA LEU A 203 -9.24 -7.24 -11.39
C LEU A 203 -8.66 -6.76 -12.71
N CYS A 204 -8.70 -7.60 -13.75
CA CYS A 204 -8.27 -7.26 -15.11
C CYS A 204 -9.32 -7.78 -16.09
N GLY A 205 -10.18 -6.90 -16.58
CA GLY A 205 -11.34 -7.29 -17.37
C GLY A 205 -12.22 -8.29 -16.60
N GLU A 206 -12.54 -9.39 -17.24
CA GLU A 206 -13.33 -10.47 -16.67
C GLU A 206 -12.52 -11.36 -15.69
N ALA A 207 -11.20 -11.25 -15.68
CA ALA A 207 -10.33 -12.04 -14.81
C ALA A 207 -10.25 -11.44 -13.39
N ILE A 208 -10.59 -12.26 -12.40
CA ILE A 208 -10.50 -11.93 -10.97
C ILE A 208 -9.57 -12.92 -10.29
N THR A 209 -8.49 -12.41 -9.70
CA THR A 209 -7.56 -13.21 -8.90
C THR A 209 -7.60 -12.76 -7.43
N TYR A 210 -7.54 -13.72 -6.51
CA TYR A 210 -7.58 -13.45 -5.06
C TYR A 210 -6.18 -13.28 -4.52
N THR A 211 -5.51 -12.20 -4.93
CA THR A 211 -4.14 -11.88 -4.55
C THR A 211 -4.04 -10.46 -4.01
N GLY A 212 -2.99 -10.18 -3.25
CA GLY A 212 -2.49 -8.83 -3.00
C GLY A 212 -1.74 -8.28 -4.23
N PRO A 213 -1.13 -7.09 -4.09
CA PRO A 213 -0.23 -6.54 -5.09
C PRO A 213 0.84 -7.56 -5.51
N ASN A 214 1.22 -7.55 -6.79
CA ASN A 214 2.26 -8.42 -7.37
C ASN A 214 2.08 -9.93 -7.10
N GLY A 215 0.83 -10.40 -7.01
CA GLY A 215 0.53 -11.82 -6.83
C GLY A 215 0.75 -12.34 -5.41
N MET A 216 0.93 -11.45 -4.44
CA MET A 216 1.12 -11.82 -3.03
C MET A 216 -0.12 -12.49 -2.44
N GLN A 217 0.07 -13.28 -1.39
CA GLN A 217 -1.05 -13.89 -0.69
C GLN A 217 -1.91 -12.83 0.01
N PRO A 218 -3.25 -12.88 -0.11
CA PRO A 218 -4.15 -12.01 0.63
C PRO A 218 -4.22 -12.46 2.09
N SER A 219 -4.46 -11.52 3.01
CA SER A 219 -4.78 -11.86 4.41
C SER A 219 -6.29 -11.95 4.59
N ASN A 220 -6.77 -13.19 4.80
CA ASN A 220 -8.20 -13.49 4.89
C ASN A 220 -8.69 -13.64 6.34
N LEU A 221 -7.86 -14.24 7.20
CA LEU A 221 -8.24 -14.59 8.57
C LEU A 221 -8.37 -13.34 9.46
N LEU A 222 -7.45 -12.38 9.32
CA LEU A 222 -7.47 -11.14 10.09
C LEU A 222 -8.77 -10.35 9.88
N SER A 223 -9.33 -10.37 8.66
CA SER A 223 -10.60 -9.70 8.38
C SER A 223 -11.79 -10.32 9.13
N ALA A 224 -11.77 -11.64 9.39
CA ALA A 224 -12.81 -12.27 10.20
C ALA A 224 -12.65 -11.84 11.68
N SER A 225 -11.44 -11.90 12.20
CA SER A 225 -11.14 -11.46 13.57
C SER A 225 -11.52 -9.99 13.84
N LEU A 226 -11.29 -9.08 12.89
CA LEU A 226 -11.72 -7.69 13.01
C LEU A 226 -13.25 -7.55 13.08
N ARG A 227 -14.01 -8.34 12.33
CA ARG A 227 -15.49 -8.34 12.39
C ARG A 227 -15.99 -8.88 13.72
N GLU A 228 -15.39 -9.94 14.23
CA GLU A 228 -15.69 -10.50 15.57
C GLU A 228 -15.37 -9.49 16.68
N ALA A 229 -14.33 -8.68 16.50
CA ALA A 229 -14.03 -7.57 17.38
C ALA A 229 -15.09 -6.46 17.33
N GLY A 230 -15.99 -6.45 16.34
CA GLY A 230 -17.03 -5.44 16.15
C GLY A 230 -16.62 -4.30 15.21
N ILE A 231 -15.51 -4.46 14.47
CA ILE A 231 -15.00 -3.45 13.54
C ILE A 231 -15.71 -3.59 12.19
N GLY A 232 -16.39 -2.53 11.76
CA GLY A 232 -17.03 -2.46 10.46
C GLY A 232 -16.00 -2.38 9.31
N LEU A 233 -16.07 -3.31 8.37
CA LEU A 233 -15.18 -3.34 7.20
C LEU A 233 -15.91 -2.85 5.95
N ARG A 234 -15.20 -2.10 5.09
CA ARG A 234 -15.68 -1.62 3.79
C ARG A 234 -14.69 -1.98 2.69
N ARG A 235 -15.17 -2.09 1.45
CA ARG A 235 -14.32 -2.34 0.28
C ARG A 235 -14.10 -1.05 -0.51
N PHE A 236 -12.83 -0.78 -0.80
CA PHE A 236 -12.40 0.24 -1.74
C PHE A 236 -11.69 -0.43 -2.93
N LYS A 237 -11.68 0.28 -4.06
CA LYS A 237 -10.93 -0.11 -5.25
C LYS A 237 -9.94 0.99 -5.60
N THR A 238 -8.76 0.59 -6.06
CA THR A 238 -7.81 1.46 -6.76
C THR A 238 -7.35 0.77 -8.05
N GLY A 239 -6.81 1.53 -8.99
CA GLY A 239 -6.26 1.02 -10.24
C GLY A 239 -4.79 1.43 -10.39
N THR A 240 -4.05 0.67 -11.18
CA THR A 240 -2.64 0.91 -11.52
C THR A 240 -2.49 0.69 -13.03
N PRO A 241 -1.62 1.41 -13.74
CA PRO A 241 -1.35 1.17 -15.16
C PRO A 241 -0.52 -0.09 -15.36
N ALA A 242 -0.45 -0.55 -16.60
CA ALA A 242 0.55 -1.53 -17.01
C ALA A 242 1.98 -0.95 -16.87
N ARG A 243 2.97 -1.85 -16.81
CA ARG A 243 4.38 -1.51 -16.92
C ARG A 243 4.84 -1.90 -18.31
N MET A 244 5.64 -1.05 -18.93
CA MET A 244 6.16 -1.25 -20.28
C MET A 244 7.67 -1.45 -20.24
N SER A 245 8.20 -2.24 -21.16
CA SER A 245 9.65 -2.29 -21.38
C SER A 245 10.11 -0.99 -22.03
N SER A 246 11.19 -0.39 -21.53
CA SER A 246 11.84 0.79 -22.11
C SER A 246 12.24 0.55 -23.56
N ASP A 247 12.64 -0.68 -23.89
CA ASP A 247 13.14 -1.06 -25.22
C ASP A 247 12.03 -1.07 -26.28
N SER A 248 10.76 -1.16 -25.86
CA SER A 248 9.61 -1.11 -26.76
C SER A 248 9.01 0.29 -26.91
N ILE A 249 9.61 1.32 -26.33
CA ILE A 249 9.11 2.70 -26.35
C ILE A 249 9.99 3.59 -27.24
N ASP A 250 9.35 4.30 -28.19
CA ASP A 250 10.00 5.30 -29.03
C ASP A 250 9.98 6.68 -28.34
N PHE A 251 11.00 6.96 -27.53
CA PHE A 251 11.13 8.22 -26.79
C PHE A 251 11.29 9.46 -27.69
N SER A 252 11.69 9.30 -28.96
CA SER A 252 11.90 10.42 -29.89
C SER A 252 10.62 11.19 -30.23
N LYS A 253 9.46 10.57 -29.99
CA LYS A 253 8.13 11.14 -30.21
C LYS A 253 7.53 11.79 -28.98
N MET A 254 8.26 11.86 -27.87
CA MET A 254 7.78 12.35 -26.59
C MET A 254 8.52 13.61 -26.16
N GLU A 255 7.88 14.41 -25.30
CA GLU A 255 8.53 15.59 -24.72
C GLU A 255 9.32 15.18 -23.48
N GLU A 256 10.63 15.43 -23.48
CA GLU A 256 11.49 15.17 -22.32
C GLU A 256 11.11 16.08 -21.13
N GLN A 257 11.00 15.49 -19.95
CA GLN A 257 10.75 16.17 -18.70
C GLN A 257 11.94 15.97 -17.76
N CYS A 258 12.75 17.01 -17.62
CA CYS A 258 13.92 17.04 -16.73
C CYS A 258 13.53 17.44 -15.30
N GLY A 259 14.38 17.06 -14.35
CA GLY A 259 14.34 17.54 -12.96
C GLY A 259 14.98 18.92 -12.80
N ASP A 260 14.86 19.49 -11.62
CA ASP A 260 15.40 20.82 -11.29
C ASP A 260 16.90 20.77 -11.03
N VAL A 261 17.59 21.85 -11.40
CA VAL A 261 19.01 22.09 -11.08
C VAL A 261 19.11 23.50 -10.48
N PRO A 262 19.54 23.66 -9.21
CA PRO A 262 19.96 22.60 -8.27
C PRO A 262 18.81 21.76 -7.73
N VAL A 263 19.11 20.54 -7.25
CA VAL A 263 18.14 19.67 -6.58
C VAL A 263 17.80 20.23 -5.20
N THR A 264 16.50 20.33 -4.90
CA THR A 264 16.00 20.63 -3.55
C THR A 264 15.65 19.32 -2.82
N PRO A 265 16.28 19.01 -1.67
CA PRO A 265 15.94 17.83 -0.88
C PRO A 265 14.55 17.95 -0.24
N PHE A 266 13.90 16.82 -0.02
CA PHE A 266 12.68 16.73 0.78
C PHE A 266 12.95 16.96 2.26
N SER A 267 13.98 16.28 2.79
CA SER A 267 14.31 16.32 4.21
C SER A 267 15.06 17.60 4.56
N PHE A 268 14.66 18.24 5.65
CA PHE A 268 15.33 19.42 6.21
C PHE A 268 16.71 19.09 6.79
N SER A 269 16.96 17.80 7.09
CA SER A 269 18.22 17.30 7.65
C SER A 269 19.21 16.80 6.59
N THR A 270 18.79 16.70 5.34
CA THR A 270 19.65 16.26 4.23
C THR A 270 20.58 17.39 3.83
N ASP A 271 21.88 17.13 3.74
CA ASP A 271 22.83 18.09 3.17
C ASP A 271 22.51 18.31 1.68
N PRO A 272 22.11 19.53 1.25
CA PRO A 272 21.79 19.82 -0.14
C PRO A 272 22.94 19.49 -1.11
N ALA A 273 24.21 19.61 -0.67
CA ALA A 273 25.34 19.27 -1.53
C ALA A 273 25.41 17.77 -1.85
N SER A 274 25.01 16.91 -0.90
CA SER A 274 25.07 15.45 -1.04
C SER A 274 24.07 14.87 -2.06
N VAL A 275 23.02 15.63 -2.40
CA VAL A 275 21.96 15.18 -3.33
C VAL A 275 22.12 15.75 -4.74
N GLN A 276 23.19 16.47 -5.03
CA GLN A 276 23.45 16.95 -6.39
C GLN A 276 24.03 15.81 -7.23
N LYS A 277 23.19 15.23 -8.11
CA LYS A 277 23.57 14.12 -8.99
C LYS A 277 22.89 14.23 -10.35
N GLU A 278 23.37 13.44 -11.31
CA GLU A 278 22.69 13.29 -12.60
C GLU A 278 21.29 12.69 -12.38
N GLN A 279 20.30 13.28 -13.02
CA GLN A 279 18.90 12.90 -12.89
C GLN A 279 18.42 12.24 -14.17
N VAL A 280 17.65 11.16 -14.04
CA VAL A 280 17.00 10.53 -15.19
C VAL A 280 15.87 11.43 -15.71
N LYS A 281 15.46 11.21 -16.95
CA LYS A 281 14.34 11.93 -17.57
C LYS A 281 13.04 11.16 -17.41
N CYS A 282 11.94 11.88 -17.27
CA CYS A 282 10.60 11.35 -17.56
C CYS A 282 10.19 11.85 -18.94
N TYR A 283 9.13 11.28 -19.50
CA TYR A 283 8.65 11.67 -20.83
C TYR A 283 7.15 11.95 -20.79
N LEU A 284 6.73 13.04 -21.44
CA LEU A 284 5.33 13.43 -21.55
C LEU A 284 4.80 13.07 -22.93
N THR A 285 3.67 12.39 -22.95
CA THR A 285 2.88 12.09 -24.14
C THR A 285 1.38 12.23 -23.83
N TYR A 286 0.52 11.88 -24.78
CA TYR A 286 -0.92 12.06 -24.68
C TYR A 286 -1.66 10.87 -25.28
N THR A 287 -2.84 10.57 -24.74
CA THR A 287 -3.82 9.75 -25.45
C THR A 287 -4.38 10.50 -26.66
N ASN A 288 -5.06 9.78 -27.55
CA ASN A 288 -5.72 10.35 -28.72
C ASN A 288 -7.15 9.77 -28.89
N GLU A 289 -7.87 10.26 -29.89
CA GLU A 289 -9.25 9.84 -30.16
C GLU A 289 -9.37 8.34 -30.44
N LYS A 290 -8.37 7.73 -31.08
CA LYS A 290 -8.35 6.28 -31.32
C LYS A 290 -8.26 5.50 -30.01
N THR A 291 -7.43 5.95 -29.07
CA THR A 291 -7.38 5.39 -27.71
C THR A 291 -8.77 5.45 -27.06
N HIS A 292 -9.47 6.58 -27.21
CA HIS A 292 -10.78 6.78 -26.58
C HIS A 292 -11.86 5.93 -27.24
N GLU A 293 -11.84 5.76 -28.56
CA GLU A 293 -12.75 4.87 -29.29
C GLU A 293 -12.61 3.42 -28.82
N ILE A 294 -11.38 2.91 -28.70
CA ILE A 294 -11.10 1.56 -28.19
C ILE A 294 -11.71 1.38 -26.78
N ILE A 295 -11.49 2.37 -25.90
CA ILE A 295 -12.02 2.36 -24.53
C ILE A 295 -13.56 2.37 -24.55
N ARG A 296 -14.20 3.25 -25.32
CA ARG A 296 -15.67 3.37 -25.39
C ARG A 296 -16.29 2.07 -25.90
N ASN A 297 -15.72 1.46 -26.93
CA ASN A 297 -16.21 0.20 -27.51
C ASN A 297 -16.12 -0.98 -26.51
N ASN A 298 -15.18 -0.92 -25.56
CA ASN A 298 -14.93 -1.98 -24.59
C ASN A 298 -15.35 -1.64 -23.15
N ILE A 299 -16.02 -0.51 -22.92
CA ILE A 299 -16.31 -0.01 -21.56
C ILE A 299 -17.12 -1.01 -20.73
N HIS A 300 -18.01 -1.76 -21.37
CA HIS A 300 -18.86 -2.79 -20.78
C HIS A 300 -18.06 -3.98 -20.20
N ARG A 301 -16.80 -4.16 -20.62
CA ARG A 301 -15.88 -5.20 -20.11
C ARG A 301 -15.09 -4.73 -18.90
N SER A 302 -15.12 -3.43 -18.56
CA SER A 302 -14.50 -2.93 -17.34
C SER A 302 -15.29 -3.41 -16.11
N PRO A 303 -14.66 -4.01 -15.10
CA PRO A 303 -15.30 -4.39 -13.83
C PRO A 303 -16.12 -3.30 -13.15
N ILE A 304 -15.78 -2.02 -13.40
CA ILE A 304 -16.47 -0.86 -12.83
C ILE A 304 -17.88 -0.73 -13.44
N TYR A 305 -17.98 -0.99 -14.74
CA TYR A 305 -19.17 -0.76 -15.55
C TYR A 305 -19.98 -2.04 -15.79
N SER A 306 -19.37 -3.22 -15.66
CA SER A 306 -20.03 -4.51 -15.77
C SER A 306 -20.84 -4.92 -14.53
N GLY A 307 -20.80 -4.13 -13.45
CA GLY A 307 -21.51 -4.42 -12.20
C GLY A 307 -20.85 -5.52 -11.35
N VAL A 308 -19.66 -6.00 -11.72
CA VAL A 308 -18.90 -7.05 -11.01
C VAL A 308 -18.32 -6.56 -9.67
N ILE A 309 -18.16 -5.24 -9.50
CA ILE A 309 -17.54 -4.67 -8.30
C ILE A 309 -18.57 -4.09 -7.32
N GLU A 310 -18.56 -4.61 -6.10
CA GLU A 310 -19.08 -3.93 -4.90
C GLU A 310 -17.96 -3.09 -4.27
N GLY A 311 -17.81 -1.83 -4.68
CA GLY A 311 -16.74 -0.98 -4.16
C GLY A 311 -16.75 0.42 -4.75
N VAL A 312 -16.59 1.43 -3.89
CA VAL A 312 -16.52 2.83 -4.32
C VAL A 312 -15.12 3.09 -4.87
N GLY A 313 -15.03 3.43 -6.16
CA GLY A 313 -13.79 3.87 -6.79
C GLY A 313 -13.35 5.28 -6.31
N PRO A 314 -12.08 5.66 -6.52
CA PRO A 314 -11.58 6.97 -6.12
C PRO A 314 -12.29 8.08 -6.92
N ARG A 315 -12.89 9.06 -6.24
CA ARG A 315 -13.56 10.20 -6.91
C ARG A 315 -12.58 11.09 -7.69
N TYR A 316 -11.36 11.26 -7.16
CA TYR A 316 -10.41 12.28 -7.62
C TYR A 316 -9.20 11.71 -8.37
N CYS A 317 -9.08 10.39 -8.48
CA CYS A 317 -8.05 9.73 -9.29
C CYS A 317 -8.68 8.61 -10.13
N PRO A 318 -9.58 8.96 -11.07
CA PRO A 318 -10.29 7.98 -11.89
C PRO A 318 -9.34 7.22 -12.81
N SER A 319 -9.71 5.98 -13.16
CA SER A 319 -9.04 5.21 -14.21
C SER A 319 -9.21 5.89 -15.57
N ILE A 320 -8.38 5.56 -16.56
CA ILE A 320 -8.47 6.15 -17.90
C ILE A 320 -9.84 5.91 -18.53
N GLU A 321 -10.41 4.71 -18.36
CA GLU A 321 -11.76 4.42 -18.85
C GLU A 321 -12.83 5.28 -18.18
N ASP A 322 -12.65 5.63 -16.92
CA ASP A 322 -13.56 6.51 -16.18
C ASP A 322 -13.36 7.99 -16.55
N LYS A 323 -12.13 8.41 -16.87
CA LYS A 323 -11.84 9.75 -17.40
C LYS A 323 -12.51 9.98 -18.76
N VAL A 324 -12.43 9.01 -19.67
CA VAL A 324 -13.05 9.09 -21.01
C VAL A 324 -14.58 9.20 -20.91
N VAL A 325 -15.20 8.49 -19.98
CA VAL A 325 -16.67 8.57 -19.75
C VAL A 325 -17.07 9.89 -19.08
N LYS A 326 -16.33 10.34 -18.06
CA LYS A 326 -16.68 11.54 -17.28
C LYS A 326 -16.36 12.86 -18.00
N PHE A 327 -15.36 12.85 -18.88
CA PHE A 327 -14.89 14.05 -19.57
C PHE A 327 -14.89 13.84 -21.09
N PRO A 328 -16.06 13.61 -21.71
CA PRO A 328 -16.16 13.25 -23.12
C PRO A 328 -15.66 14.37 -24.05
N ASP A 329 -15.69 15.62 -23.62
CA ASP A 329 -15.23 16.78 -24.40
C ASP A 329 -13.69 16.91 -24.46
N ARG A 330 -12.95 16.05 -23.75
CA ARG A 330 -11.48 16.08 -23.74
C ARG A 330 -10.94 15.18 -24.86
N GLU A 331 -10.42 15.80 -25.91
CA GLU A 331 -9.80 15.08 -27.06
C GLU A 331 -8.54 14.28 -26.70
N ARG A 332 -7.88 14.61 -25.58
CA ARG A 332 -6.67 13.94 -25.11
C ARG A 332 -6.47 14.06 -23.60
N HIS A 333 -5.75 13.11 -23.04
CA HIS A 333 -5.29 13.12 -21.65
C HIS A 333 -3.77 13.00 -21.57
N GLN A 334 -3.14 13.72 -20.64
CA GLN A 334 -1.70 13.63 -20.39
C GLN A 334 -1.32 12.26 -19.83
N VAL A 335 -0.19 11.75 -20.32
CA VAL A 335 0.41 10.48 -19.90
C VAL A 335 1.90 10.73 -19.65
N PHE A 336 2.40 10.34 -18.49
CA PHE A 336 3.83 10.39 -18.19
C PHE A 336 4.42 8.98 -18.26
N ILE A 337 5.56 8.84 -18.93
CA ILE A 337 6.37 7.64 -18.94
C ILE A 337 7.51 7.84 -17.95
N GLU A 338 7.50 7.05 -16.88
CA GLU A 338 8.34 7.25 -15.70
C GLU A 338 9.18 6.00 -15.44
N PRO A 339 10.52 6.09 -15.34
CA PRO A 339 11.34 4.93 -15.02
C PRO A 339 11.07 4.44 -13.59
N GLU A 340 10.98 3.12 -13.39
CA GLU A 340 10.78 2.54 -12.05
C GLU A 340 12.10 2.35 -11.25
N GLY A 341 13.27 2.43 -11.91
CA GLY A 341 14.59 2.27 -11.29
C GLY A 341 15.75 2.42 -12.29
N LEU A 342 16.99 2.47 -11.79
CA LEU A 342 18.20 2.54 -12.64
C LEU A 342 18.56 1.21 -13.30
N TYR A 343 18.20 0.10 -12.65
CA TYR A 343 18.60 -1.26 -13.06
C TYR A 343 17.41 -2.10 -13.52
N THR A 344 16.39 -1.46 -14.09
CA THR A 344 15.22 -2.11 -14.69
C THR A 344 14.84 -1.40 -15.98
N ASN A 345 14.29 -2.17 -16.92
CA ASN A 345 13.70 -1.63 -18.14
C ASN A 345 12.21 -1.32 -17.93
N GLU A 346 11.67 -1.48 -16.72
CA GLU A 346 10.26 -1.20 -16.44
C GLU A 346 9.99 0.32 -16.39
N MET A 347 9.04 0.74 -17.23
CA MET A 347 8.51 2.10 -17.28
C MET A 347 7.05 2.08 -16.83
N TYR A 348 6.73 2.97 -15.89
CA TYR A 348 5.38 3.22 -15.40
C TYR A 348 4.66 4.22 -16.31
N VAL A 349 3.44 3.89 -16.75
CA VAL A 349 2.64 4.71 -17.66
C VAL A 349 1.61 5.52 -16.88
N ASP A 350 2.06 6.56 -16.17
CA ASP A 350 1.20 7.37 -15.31
C ASP A 350 0.09 8.07 -16.10
N GLY A 351 -1.10 8.13 -15.50
CA GLY A 351 -2.31 8.63 -16.13
C GLY A 351 -3.17 7.56 -16.83
N MET A 352 -2.63 6.36 -17.06
CA MET A 352 -3.27 5.25 -17.79
C MET A 352 -3.74 4.09 -16.90
N SER A 353 -3.99 4.32 -15.60
CA SER A 353 -4.54 3.27 -14.72
C SER A 353 -5.83 2.70 -15.30
N SER A 354 -5.91 1.38 -15.42
CA SER A 354 -7.08 0.72 -16.01
C SER A 354 -7.40 -0.61 -15.33
N SER A 355 -8.64 -1.05 -15.53
CA SER A 355 -9.07 -2.42 -15.23
C SER A 355 -9.69 -3.11 -16.44
N LEU A 356 -9.48 -2.56 -17.65
CA LEU A 356 -9.89 -3.20 -18.88
C LEU A 356 -9.15 -4.53 -19.11
N PRO A 357 -9.71 -5.43 -19.92
CA PRO A 357 -9.04 -6.67 -20.32
C PRO A 357 -7.67 -6.44 -20.97
N GLU A 358 -6.78 -7.42 -20.86
CA GLU A 358 -5.40 -7.33 -21.36
C GLU A 358 -5.33 -7.03 -22.86
N ASP A 359 -6.18 -7.67 -23.68
CA ASP A 359 -6.26 -7.43 -25.13
C ASP A 359 -6.56 -5.97 -25.46
N VAL A 360 -7.51 -5.37 -24.73
CA VAL A 360 -7.91 -3.97 -24.89
C VAL A 360 -6.81 -3.03 -24.42
N GLN A 361 -6.14 -3.36 -23.31
CA GLN A 361 -4.99 -2.59 -22.83
C GLN A 361 -3.87 -2.58 -23.87
N GLN A 362 -3.53 -3.73 -24.46
CA GLN A 362 -2.50 -3.80 -25.50
C GLN A 362 -2.87 -2.96 -26.73
N GLU A 363 -4.14 -2.95 -27.13
CA GLU A 363 -4.60 -2.13 -28.25
C GLU A 363 -4.48 -0.64 -27.96
N MET A 364 -4.98 -0.20 -26.79
CA MET A 364 -4.99 1.23 -26.43
C MET A 364 -3.58 1.79 -26.14
N TYR A 365 -2.62 0.98 -25.69
CA TYR A 365 -1.24 1.44 -25.47
C TYR A 365 -0.43 1.57 -26.77
N LYS A 366 -0.88 0.96 -27.88
CA LYS A 366 -0.21 0.99 -29.19
C LYS A 366 -0.74 2.09 -30.12
N THR A 367 -1.69 2.91 -29.67
CA THR A 367 -2.22 4.07 -30.41
C THR A 367 -1.43 5.32 -30.08
#